data_AF-A0A2W4LV34-F1
#
_entry.id   AF-A0A2W4LV34-F1
#
_cell.length_a   1.000
_cell.length_b   1.000
_cell.length_c   1.000
_cell.angle_alpha   90.00
_cell.angle_beta   90.00
_cell.angle_gamma   90.00
#
_symmetry.space_group_name_H-M   'P 1'
#
loop_
_entity.id
_entity.type
_entity.pdbx_description
1 polymer ?
#
loop_
_entity_poly.entity_id
_entity_poly.type
_entity_poly.pdbx_seq_one_letter_code
_entity_poly.pdbx_strand_id
1 'polypeptide(L)'
;MTPADPELLAALSDLSEVEAEIERLTAEQAAIRARISAIVATRYGNRAVVPGYGTLHIRAPGVARTWDAKALAELVQSLRETGQGDIADEIERCRKEIARAGGLAIAREKPERP
;
A
#
# COMPACT_ATOMS: atom_id res chain seq x y z
N MET A 1 -9.02 -32.77 28.90
CA MET A 1 -9.04 -32.32 27.49
C MET A 1 -10.47 -31.93 27.17
N THR A 2 -10.75 -30.62 27.10
CA THR A 2 -12.05 -30.14 26.65
C THR A 2 -12.16 -30.43 25.15
N PRO A 3 -13.21 -31.10 24.66
CA PRO A 3 -13.37 -31.31 23.23
C PRO A 3 -13.42 -29.95 22.52
N ALA A 4 -12.69 -29.82 21.41
CA ALA A 4 -12.72 -28.61 20.60
C ALA A 4 -14.14 -28.39 20.08
N ASP A 5 -14.61 -27.15 20.16
CA ASP A 5 -15.93 -26.74 19.68
C ASP A 5 -16.03 -27.03 18.16
N PRO A 6 -16.96 -27.88 17.70
CA PRO A 6 -17.08 -28.24 16.29
C PRO A 6 -17.43 -27.04 15.41
N GLU A 7 -18.14 -26.04 15.94
CA GLU A 7 -18.48 -24.82 15.20
C GLU A 7 -17.23 -23.97 14.98
N LEU A 8 -16.35 -23.88 15.99
CA LEU A 8 -15.06 -23.21 15.88
C LEU A 8 -14.14 -23.91 14.86
N LEU A 9 -14.11 -25.25 14.85
CA LEU A 9 -13.31 -26.00 13.89
C LEU A 9 -13.79 -25.80 12.44
N ALA A 10 -15.11 -25.76 12.23
CA ALA A 10 -15.70 -25.46 10.92
C ALA A 10 -15.32 -24.05 10.45
N ALA A 11 -15.48 -23.03 11.32
CA ALA A 11 -15.13 -21.65 10.99
C ALA A 11 -13.63 -21.47 10.68
N LEU A 12 -12.74 -22.17 11.39
CA LEU A 12 -11.30 -22.16 11.09
C LEU A 12 -10.97 -22.83 9.75
N SER A 13 -11.69 -23.90 9.39
CA SER A 13 -11.56 -24.55 8.09
C SER A 13 -11.96 -23.60 6.97
N ASP A 14 -13.15 -22.99 7.07
CA ASP A 14 -13.65 -22.03 6.09
C ASP A 14 -12.70 -20.84 5.91
N LEU A 15 -12.17 -20.31 7.02
CA LEU A 15 -11.18 -19.23 6.98
C LEU A 15 -9.91 -19.66 6.23
N SER A 16 -9.39 -20.86 6.50
CA SER A 16 -8.18 -21.35 5.84
C SER A 16 -8.35 -21.54 4.33
N GLU A 17 -9.54 -21.94 3.87
CA GLU A 17 -9.85 -22.06 2.45
C GLU A 17 -9.86 -20.68 1.77
N VAL A 18 -10.47 -19.69 2.42
CA VAL A 18 -10.48 -18.31 1.93
C VAL A 18 -9.07 -17.71 1.91
N GLU A 19 -8.26 -17.96 2.92
CA GLU A 19 -6.87 -17.51 2.98
C GLU A 19 -6.02 -18.12 1.85
N ALA A 20 -6.19 -19.42 1.58
CA ALA A 20 -5.52 -20.09 0.47
C ALA A 20 -5.94 -19.52 -0.89
N GLU A 21 -7.22 -19.20 -1.05
CA GLU A 21 -7.74 -18.55 -2.26
C GLU A 21 -7.15 -17.14 -2.44
N ILE A 22 -7.09 -16.35 -1.36
CA ILE A 22 -6.46 -15.02 -1.37
C ILE A 22 -4.99 -15.11 -1.75
N GLU A 23 -4.25 -16.08 -1.21
CA GLU A 23 -2.84 -16.28 -1.54
C GLU A 23 -2.66 -16.57 -3.03
N ARG A 24 -3.47 -17.49 -3.57
CA ARG A 24 -3.46 -17.83 -5.00
C ARG A 24 -3.77 -16.62 -5.88
N LEU A 25 -4.85 -15.88 -5.59
CA LEU A 25 -5.24 -14.71 -6.35
C LEU A 25 -4.21 -13.58 -6.24
N THR A 26 -3.55 -13.45 -5.08
CA THR A 26 -2.47 -12.48 -4.88
C THR A 26 -1.26 -12.83 -5.75
N ALA A 27 -0.89 -14.11 -5.81
CA ALA A 27 0.19 -14.59 -6.68
C ALA A 27 -0.15 -14.39 -8.16
N GLU A 28 -1.38 -14.71 -8.57
CA GLU A 28 -1.85 -14.49 -9.94
C GLU A 28 -1.86 -13.00 -10.31
N GLN A 29 -2.36 -12.14 -9.43
CA GLN A 29 -2.32 -10.70 -9.62
C GLN A 29 -0.89 -10.19 -9.79
N ALA A 30 0.05 -10.67 -8.96
CA ALA A 30 1.46 -10.30 -9.06
C ALA A 30 2.06 -10.72 -10.42
N ALA A 31 1.75 -11.94 -10.88
CA ALA A 31 2.19 -12.43 -12.18
C ALA A 31 1.62 -11.60 -13.35
N ILE A 32 0.33 -11.25 -13.31
CA ILE A 32 -0.31 -10.40 -14.31
C ILE A 32 0.35 -9.02 -14.34
N ARG A 33 0.62 -8.42 -13.18
CA ARG A 33 1.27 -7.11 -13.09
C ARG A 33 2.71 -7.14 -13.62
N ALA A 34 3.45 -8.20 -13.33
CA ALA A 34 4.77 -8.42 -13.89
C ALA A 34 4.71 -8.52 -15.43
N ARG A 35 3.74 -9.25 -15.96
CA ARG A 35 3.50 -9.36 -17.41
C ARG A 35 3.15 -8.01 -18.04
N ILE A 36 2.28 -7.22 -17.41
CA ILE A 36 1.94 -5.86 -17.89
C ILE A 36 3.20 -4.98 -17.91
N SER A 37 3.99 -5.01 -16.85
CA SER A 37 5.25 -4.26 -16.77
C SER A 37 6.20 -4.62 -17.91
N ALA A 38 6.38 -5.93 -18.18
CA ALA A 38 7.20 -6.41 -19.28
C ALA A 38 6.68 -5.92 -20.64
N ILE A 39 5.37 -5.99 -20.87
CA ILE A 39 4.75 -5.51 -22.13
C ILE A 39 5.02 -4.00 -22.30
N VAL A 40 4.79 -3.20 -21.26
CA VAL A 40 5.03 -1.75 -21.31
C VAL A 40 6.50 -1.45 -21.56
N ALA A 41 7.41 -2.16 -20.89
CA ALA A 41 8.85 -2.03 -21.06
C ALA A 41 9.31 -2.33 -22.50
N THR A 42 8.90 -3.47 -23.04
CA THR A 42 9.34 -3.92 -24.36
C THR A 42 8.71 -3.13 -25.51
N ARG A 43 7.44 -2.75 -25.39
CA ARG A 43 6.67 -2.18 -26.51
C ARG A 43 6.61 -0.65 -26.49
N TYR A 44 6.72 -0.03 -25.31
CA TYR A 44 6.45 1.40 -25.12
C TYR A 44 7.49 2.10 -24.23
N GLY A 45 8.58 1.41 -23.86
CA GLY A 45 9.64 1.96 -23.01
C GLY A 45 9.20 2.13 -21.56
N ASN A 46 8.75 3.32 -21.18
CA ASN A 46 8.33 3.61 -19.80
C ASN A 46 6.86 4.04 -19.68
N ARG A 47 6.18 4.29 -20.80
CA ARG A 47 4.82 4.84 -20.81
C ARG A 47 3.98 4.23 -21.92
N ALA A 48 2.83 3.66 -21.57
CA ALA A 48 1.84 3.20 -22.55
C ALA A 48 0.50 3.91 -22.34
N VAL A 49 -0.16 4.30 -23.42
CA VAL A 49 -1.55 4.78 -23.40
C VAL A 49 -2.40 3.67 -24.01
N VAL A 50 -3.36 3.16 -23.26
CA VAL A 50 -4.24 2.07 -23.69
C VAL A 50 -5.65 2.63 -23.83
N PRO A 51 -6.19 2.75 -25.06
CA PRO A 51 -7.55 3.22 -25.28
C PRO A 51 -8.57 2.43 -24.46
N GLY A 52 -9.46 3.11 -23.74
CA GLY A 52 -10.47 2.49 -22.88
C GLY A 52 -9.97 1.97 -21.52
N TYR A 53 -8.67 2.09 -21.21
CA TYR A 53 -8.11 1.67 -19.92
C TYR A 53 -7.38 2.81 -19.20
N GLY A 54 -6.60 3.61 -19.92
CA GLY A 54 -5.89 4.79 -19.40
C GLY A 54 -4.39 4.75 -19.65
N THR A 55 -3.63 5.49 -18.84
CA THR A 55 -2.17 5.61 -18.97
C THR A 55 -1.44 4.71 -17.97
N LEU A 56 -0.52 3.89 -18.46
CA LEU A 56 0.40 3.05 -17.68
C LEU A 56 1.78 3.71 -17.65
N HIS A 57 2.42 3.75 -16.47
CA HIS A 57 3.75 4.35 -16.30
C HIS A 57 4.64 3.47 -15.41
N ILE A 58 5.79 3.04 -15.94
CA ILE A 58 6.82 2.34 -15.17
C ILE A 58 7.62 3.41 -14.43
N ARG A 59 7.42 3.52 -13.12
CA ARG A 59 8.23 4.41 -12.27
C ARG A 59 9.58 3.76 -12.01
N ALA A 60 10.65 4.57 -12.06
CA ALA A 60 11.96 4.12 -11.65
C ALA A 60 11.95 3.67 -10.18
N PRO A 61 12.75 2.65 -9.81
CA PRO A 61 12.94 2.28 -8.41
C PRO A 61 13.47 3.49 -7.64
N GLY A 62 12.73 3.91 -6.61
CA GLY A 62 13.07 5.03 -5.75
C GLY A 62 13.09 4.58 -4.29
N VAL A 63 14.08 5.03 -3.53
CA VAL A 63 14.14 4.77 -2.09
C VAL A 63 13.24 5.78 -1.38
N ALA A 64 12.14 5.31 -0.80
CA ALA A 64 11.37 6.12 0.13
C ALA A 64 12.10 6.15 1.48
N ARG A 65 12.54 7.33 1.92
CA ARG A 65 13.01 7.53 3.29
C ARG A 65 11.82 7.93 4.14
N THR A 66 11.48 7.08 5.09
CA THR A 66 10.43 7.32 6.08
C THR A 66 11.05 7.37 7.46
N TRP A 67 10.48 8.19 8.34
CA TRP A 67 10.85 8.24 9.75
C TRP A 67 10.02 7.21 10.53
N ASP A 68 10.62 6.60 11.55
CA ASP A 68 9.87 5.79 12.51
C ASP A 68 8.95 6.71 13.32
N ALA A 69 7.63 6.55 13.12
CA ALA A 69 6.64 7.41 13.72
C ALA A 69 6.58 7.27 15.25
N LYS A 70 6.88 6.08 15.79
CA LYS A 70 6.86 5.86 17.24
C LYS A 70 8.06 6.51 17.88
N ALA A 71 9.26 6.28 17.34
CA ALA A 71 10.48 6.91 17.84
C ALA A 71 10.42 8.45 17.76
N LEU A 72 9.80 8.99 16.70
CA LEU A 72 9.60 10.44 16.57
C LEU A 72 8.62 10.98 17.62
N ALA A 73 7.54 10.26 17.91
CA ALA A 73 6.59 10.67 18.96
C ALA A 73 7.22 10.63 20.36
N GLU A 74 8.03 9.62 20.66
CA GLU A 74 8.79 9.53 21.91
C GLU A 74 9.79 10.68 22.05
N LEU A 75 10.48 11.06 20.96
CA LEU A 75 11.36 12.22 20.93
C LEU A 75 10.60 13.53 21.20
N VAL A 76 9.46 13.74 20.53
CA VAL A 76 8.61 14.92 20.74
C VAL A 76 8.16 15.02 22.20
N GLN A 77 7.76 13.89 22.80
CA GLN A 77 7.37 13.84 24.21
C GLN A 77 8.55 14.20 25.14
N SER A 78 9.72 13.61 24.92
CA SER A 78 10.93 13.92 25.70
C SER A 78 11.35 15.40 25.59
N LEU A 79 11.21 16.01 24.40
CA LEU A 79 11.48 17.43 24.20
C LEU A 79 10.51 18.32 25.01
N ARG A 80 9.23 17.94 25.10
CA ARG A 80 8.26 18.67 25.95
C ARG A 80 8.62 18.55 27.43
N GLU A 81 8.99 17.35 27.88
CA GLU A 81 9.35 17.08 29.27
C GLU A 81 10.65 17.77 29.72
N THR A 82 11.60 17.94 28.80
CA THR A 82 12.89 18.62 29.04
C THR A 82 12.82 20.14 28.84
N GLY A 83 11.62 20.70 28.65
CA GLY A 83 11.39 22.15 28.55
C GLY A 83 11.66 22.75 27.16
N GLN A 84 11.88 21.92 26.15
CA GLN A 84 12.14 22.31 24.76
C GLN A 84 10.85 22.27 23.92
N GLY A 85 9.76 22.80 24.49
CA GLY A 85 8.42 22.75 23.89
C GLY A 85 8.35 23.39 22.51
N ASP A 86 9.08 24.48 22.29
CA ASP A 86 9.10 25.19 20.99
C ASP A 86 9.63 24.32 19.85
N ILE A 87 10.65 23.50 20.14
CA ILE A 87 11.24 22.56 19.18
C ILE A 87 10.27 21.42 18.90
N ALA A 88 9.60 20.91 19.94
CA ALA A 88 8.57 19.88 19.80
C ALA A 88 7.40 20.36 18.90
N ASP A 89 6.97 21.61 19.07
CA ASP A 89 5.91 22.21 18.26
C ASP A 89 6.34 22.50 16.81
N GLU A 90 7.62 22.82 16.58
CA GLU A 90 8.16 22.94 15.22
C GLU A 90 8.25 21.59 14.50
N ILE A 91 8.64 20.53 15.19
CA ILE A 91 8.65 19.16 14.66
C ILE A 91 7.23 18.70 14.30
N GLU A 92 6.25 18.91 15.18
CA GLU A 92 4.85 18.56 14.90
C GLU A 92 4.29 19.34 13.70
N ARG A 93 4.63 20.62 13.55
CA ARG A 93 4.25 21.42 12.37
C ARG A 93 4.85 20.91 11.06
N CYS A 94 5.97 20.17 11.11
CA CYS A 94 6.58 19.56 9.94
C CYS A 94 5.89 18.25 9.52
N ARG A 95 4.98 17.71 10.34
CA ARG A 95 4.22 16.50 10.03
C ARG A 95 3.32 16.74 8.82
N LYS A 96 3.57 16.00 7.75
CA LYS A 96 2.75 16.01 6.54
C LYS A 96 1.99 14.69 6.44
N GLU A 97 0.67 14.77 6.46
CA GLU A 97 -0.17 13.63 6.18
C GLU A 97 -0.28 13.45 4.66
N ILE A 98 0.27 12.35 4.16
CA ILE A 98 0.10 11.96 2.77
C ILE A 98 -0.83 10.76 2.76
N ALA A 99 -2.10 11.00 2.44
CA ALA A 99 -3.05 9.94 2.14
C ALA A 99 -2.56 9.19 0.89
N ARG A 100 -2.03 7.97 1.07
CA ARG A 100 -1.70 7.08 -0.04
C ARG A 100 -2.78 6.01 -0.14
N ALA A 101 -3.55 6.03 -1.22
CA ALA A 101 -4.25 4.83 -1.66
C ALA A 101 -3.17 3.80 -2.03
N GLY A 102 -3.17 2.62 -1.39
CA GLY A 102 -2.19 1.59 -1.64
C GLY A 102 -2.16 1.13 -3.10
N GLY A 103 -0.97 0.94 -3.67
CA GLY A 103 -0.77 0.25 -4.95
C GLY A 103 -0.81 1.11 -6.22
N LEU A 104 -0.67 0.44 -7.38
CA LEU A 104 -0.60 1.04 -8.73
C LEU A 104 -1.70 2.09 -8.92
N ALA A 105 -1.30 3.34 -9.20
CA ALA A 105 -2.25 4.36 -9.58
C ALA A 105 -2.71 4.12 -11.03
N ILE A 106 -3.80 3.37 -11.19
CA ILE A 106 -4.54 3.28 -12.45
C ILE A 106 -5.51 4.46 -12.46
N ALA A 107 -5.15 5.55 -13.14
CA ALA A 107 -6.09 6.64 -13.40
C ALA A 107 -7.01 6.23 -14.56
N ARG A 108 -8.25 5.84 -14.25
CA ARG A 108 -9.31 5.58 -15.25
C ARG A 108 -9.70 6.89 -15.92
N GLU A 109 -9.95 6.87 -17.23
CA GLU A 109 -10.57 7.98 -17.94
C GLU A 109 -11.93 8.30 -17.29
N LYS A 110 -12.17 9.58 -16.96
CA LYS A 110 -13.52 10.02 -16.61
C LYS A 110 -14.39 9.80 -17.84
N PRO A 111 -15.55 9.14 -17.74
CA PRO A 111 -16.50 9.19 -18.83
C PRO A 111 -16.88 10.66 -19.03
N GLU A 112 -16.63 11.20 -20.23
CA GLU A 112 -17.32 12.39 -20.68
C GLU A 112 -18.82 12.09 -20.55
N ARG A 113 -19.47 12.75 -19.60
CA ARG A 113 -20.93 12.79 -19.61
C ARG A 113 -21.34 13.67 -20.79
N PRO A 114 -22.35 13.27 -21.58
CA PRO A 114 -22.95 14.14 -22.58
C PRO A 114 -23.57 15.38 -21.92
#